data_AF-A0A519X005-F1
#
_entry.id   AF-A0A519X005-F1
#
_cell.length_a   1.000
_cell.length_b   1.000
_cell.length_c   1.000
_cell.angle_alpha   90.00
_cell.angle_beta   90.00
_cell.angle_gamma   90.00
#
_symmetry.space_group_name_H-M   'P 1'
#
loop_
_entity.id
_entity.type
_entity.pdbx_description
1 polymer ?
#
loop_
_entity_poly.entity_id
_entity_poly.type
_entity_poly.pdbx_seq_one_letter_code
_entity_poly.pdbx_strand_id
1 'polypeptide(L)'
;MDNHVKSALIASLDKFAAVSNIDSVKLEESLIEVYSKDLGFLEKVEEFDEVFDEFPAFEDLREVFFDLLMINFFANDVKKLEEDYLETDEWADIEEETIDRGTELLNLLLYINECHDEKITPELGDFLKEFLLVEEDEFQDEYHIYEDLISNQQLVESSVEDICSHAGMIELGEEMEELFVPFMVFFHQPKSSIQVIKELEDYSANKEFDIAVYSLIATFN
;
A
#
# COMPACT_ATOMS: atom_id res chain seq x y z
N MET A 1 -17.52 -2.55 -2.50
CA MET A 1 -16.13 -2.86 -2.17
C MET A 1 -15.63 -3.94 -3.10
N ASP A 2 -14.43 -3.74 -3.64
CA ASP A 2 -13.72 -4.74 -4.44
C ASP A 2 -13.25 -5.95 -3.59
N ASN A 3 -13.17 -7.15 -4.19
CA ASN A 3 -12.81 -8.37 -3.46
C ASN A 3 -11.32 -8.47 -3.12
N HIS A 4 -10.43 -7.95 -3.98
CA HIS A 4 -8.98 -7.91 -3.70
C HIS A 4 -8.71 -6.94 -2.57
N VAL A 5 -9.31 -5.74 -2.64
CA VAL A 5 -9.26 -4.74 -1.56
C VAL A 5 -9.72 -5.35 -0.24
N LYS A 6 -10.88 -6.01 -0.23
CA LYS A 6 -11.41 -6.63 1.00
C LYS A 6 -10.48 -7.69 1.58
N SER A 7 -9.91 -8.53 0.72
CA SER A 7 -9.03 -9.61 1.17
C SER A 7 -7.72 -9.06 1.72
N ALA A 8 -7.15 -8.06 1.06
CA ALA A 8 -5.93 -7.38 1.49
C ALA A 8 -6.12 -6.64 2.82
N LEU A 9 -7.25 -5.94 2.99
CA LEU A 9 -7.63 -5.26 4.23
C LEU A 9 -7.65 -6.24 5.42
N ILE A 10 -8.39 -7.34 5.29
CA ILE A 10 -8.52 -8.34 6.35
C ILE A 10 -7.16 -8.98 6.66
N ALA A 11 -6.42 -9.39 5.61
CA ALA A 11 -5.13 -10.05 5.79
C ALA A 11 -4.11 -9.14 6.50
N SER A 12 -4.10 -7.85 6.19
CA SER A 12 -3.22 -6.87 6.83
C SER A 12 -3.55 -6.69 8.31
N LEU A 13 -4.83 -6.43 8.63
CA LEU A 13 -5.27 -6.21 10.01
C LEU A 13 -5.14 -7.46 10.89
N ASP A 14 -5.51 -8.63 10.38
CA ASP A 14 -5.34 -9.91 11.10
C ASP A 14 -3.88 -10.11 11.50
N LYS A 15 -2.94 -9.76 10.60
CA LYS A 15 -1.51 -9.95 10.81
C LYS A 15 -0.94 -8.93 11.77
N PHE A 16 -1.27 -7.65 11.60
CA PHE A 16 -0.90 -6.62 12.56
C PHE A 16 -1.41 -6.96 13.96
N ALA A 17 -2.70 -7.30 14.09
CA ALA A 17 -3.30 -7.61 15.38
C ALA A 17 -2.70 -8.84 16.05
N ALA A 18 -2.36 -9.88 15.27
CA ALA A 18 -1.69 -11.07 15.79
C ALA A 18 -0.30 -10.76 16.35
N VAL A 19 0.50 -9.94 15.66
CA VAL A 19 1.86 -9.56 16.10
C VAL A 19 1.80 -8.60 17.29
N SER A 20 0.88 -7.64 17.25
CA SER A 20 0.65 -6.63 18.30
C SER A 20 -0.11 -7.18 19.52
N ASN A 21 -0.66 -8.41 19.43
CA ASN A 21 -1.50 -9.04 20.45
C ASN A 21 -2.69 -8.15 20.87
N ILE A 22 -3.39 -7.60 19.87
CA ILE A 22 -4.62 -6.80 19.98
C ILE A 22 -5.75 -7.45 19.17
N ASP A 23 -6.94 -6.86 19.19
CA ASP A 23 -8.12 -7.32 18.43
C ASP A 23 -8.40 -6.37 17.27
N SER A 24 -8.50 -6.89 16.05
CA SER A 24 -8.80 -6.13 14.83
C SER A 24 -10.27 -6.23 14.39
N VAL A 25 -11.05 -7.18 14.93
CA VAL A 25 -12.36 -7.56 14.36
C VAL A 25 -13.30 -6.37 14.18
N LYS A 26 -13.37 -5.47 15.17
CA LYS A 26 -14.22 -4.28 15.08
C LYS A 26 -13.72 -3.26 14.08
N LEU A 27 -12.41 -3.07 13.98
CA LEU A 27 -11.81 -2.16 13.00
C LEU A 27 -12.05 -2.70 11.58
N GLU A 28 -11.85 -4.00 11.37
CA GLU A 28 -12.16 -4.68 10.10
C GLU A 28 -13.61 -4.48 9.70
N GLU A 29 -14.57 -4.76 10.60
CA GLU A 29 -15.99 -4.57 10.35
C GLU A 29 -16.32 -3.11 9.98
N SER A 30 -15.75 -2.15 10.71
CA SER A 30 -15.99 -0.72 10.51
C SER A 30 -15.42 -0.22 9.18
N LEU A 31 -14.18 -0.58 8.84
CA LEU A 31 -13.57 -0.20 7.56
C LEU A 31 -14.26 -0.87 6.37
N ILE A 32 -14.63 -2.16 6.48
CA ILE A 32 -15.41 -2.83 5.44
C ILE A 32 -16.75 -2.11 5.21
N GLU A 33 -17.39 -1.64 6.27
CA GLU A 33 -18.62 -0.84 6.17
C GLU A 33 -18.36 0.46 5.40
N VAL A 34 -17.36 1.26 5.82
CA VAL A 34 -16.99 2.54 5.18
C VAL A 34 -16.68 2.35 3.68
N TYR A 35 -15.83 1.37 3.34
CA TYR A 35 -15.42 1.11 1.94
C TYR A 35 -16.59 0.63 1.07
N SER A 36 -17.65 0.09 1.69
CA SER A 36 -18.82 -0.44 1.01
C SER A 36 -19.96 0.58 0.89
N LYS A 37 -19.91 1.71 1.60
CA LYS A 37 -20.94 2.75 1.53
C LYS A 37 -21.00 3.39 0.14
N ASP A 38 -22.19 3.88 -0.19
CA ASP A 38 -22.47 4.62 -1.43
C ASP A 38 -22.50 6.11 -1.07
N LEU A 39 -21.32 6.68 -0.87
CA LEU A 39 -21.06 8.07 -0.46
C LEU A 39 -20.03 8.68 -1.41
N GLY A 40 -19.95 10.01 -1.43
CA GLY A 40 -18.85 10.71 -2.11
C GLY A 40 -17.50 10.35 -1.48
N PHE A 41 -16.41 10.50 -2.24
CA PHE A 41 -15.10 10.06 -1.76
C PHE A 41 -14.68 10.80 -0.47
N LEU A 42 -14.78 12.14 -0.44
CA LEU A 42 -14.44 12.93 0.74
C LEU A 42 -15.28 12.58 1.97
N GLU A 43 -16.58 12.30 1.79
CA GLU A 43 -17.44 11.81 2.88
C GLU A 43 -16.95 10.45 3.43
N LYS A 44 -16.42 9.57 2.57
CA LYS A 44 -15.79 8.32 3.01
C LYS A 44 -14.47 8.56 3.73
N VAL A 45 -13.68 9.54 3.30
CA VAL A 45 -12.42 9.92 3.97
C VAL A 45 -12.72 10.42 5.39
N GLU A 46 -13.73 11.27 5.56
CA GLU A 46 -14.15 11.73 6.89
C GLU A 46 -14.54 10.54 7.80
N GLU A 47 -15.43 9.64 7.33
CA GLU A 47 -15.82 8.47 8.11
C GLU A 47 -14.66 7.49 8.34
N PHE A 48 -13.74 7.37 7.39
CA PHE A 48 -12.52 6.57 7.51
C PHE A 48 -11.63 7.08 8.63
N ASP A 49 -11.40 8.40 8.67
CA ASP A 49 -10.59 9.03 9.70
C ASP A 49 -11.26 8.91 11.08
N GLU A 50 -12.58 9.05 11.17
CA GLU A 50 -13.34 8.80 12.41
C GLU A 50 -13.17 7.37 12.91
N VAL A 51 -13.14 6.38 12.01
CA VAL A 51 -12.86 4.99 12.39
C VAL A 51 -11.46 4.86 12.99
N PHE A 52 -10.41 5.35 12.32
CA PHE A 52 -9.04 5.25 12.87
C PHE A 52 -8.86 5.98 14.20
N ASP A 53 -9.55 7.11 14.41
CA ASP A 53 -9.56 7.84 15.68
C ASP A 53 -10.10 7.01 16.86
N GLU A 54 -11.00 6.06 16.61
CA GLU A 54 -11.51 5.12 17.62
C GLU A 54 -10.53 3.97 17.92
N PHE A 55 -9.55 3.71 17.04
CA PHE A 55 -8.60 2.61 17.11
C PHE A 55 -7.13 3.07 17.05
N PRO A 56 -6.65 3.90 17.98
CA PRO A 56 -5.30 4.50 17.95
C PRO A 56 -4.15 3.49 18.03
N ALA A 57 -4.42 2.21 18.32
CA ALA A 57 -3.43 1.14 18.27
C ALA A 57 -3.05 0.74 16.83
N PHE A 58 -3.81 1.18 15.84
CA PHE A 58 -3.59 0.93 14.41
C PHE A 58 -3.22 2.21 13.65
N GLU A 59 -2.90 3.30 14.35
CA GLU A 59 -2.62 4.62 13.75
C GLU A 59 -1.57 4.55 12.64
N ASP A 60 -0.52 3.76 12.86
CA ASP A 60 0.58 3.59 11.91
C ASP A 60 0.10 3.02 10.56
N LEU A 61 -1.07 2.36 10.50
CA LEU A 61 -1.64 1.83 9.26
C LEU A 61 -2.57 2.82 8.54
N ARG A 62 -2.88 3.99 9.11
CA ARG A 62 -3.90 4.91 8.60
C ARG A 62 -3.65 5.28 7.14
N GLU A 63 -2.46 5.76 6.80
CA GLU A 63 -2.19 6.25 5.45
C GLU A 63 -2.07 5.10 4.43
N VAL A 64 -1.53 3.95 4.81
CA VAL A 64 -1.53 2.73 3.98
C VAL A 64 -2.97 2.27 3.67
N PHE A 65 -3.89 2.41 4.62
CA PHE A 65 -5.28 2.03 4.40
C PHE A 65 -6.03 3.13 3.63
N PHE A 66 -5.64 4.39 3.77
CA PHE A 66 -6.12 5.46 2.89
C PHE A 66 -5.78 5.15 1.42
N ASP A 67 -4.57 4.68 1.11
CA ASP A 67 -4.20 4.23 -0.24
C ASP A 67 -5.12 3.10 -0.72
N LEU A 68 -5.44 2.14 0.17
CA LEU A 68 -6.37 1.06 -0.15
C LEU A 68 -7.80 1.55 -0.36
N LEU A 69 -8.24 2.62 0.32
CA LEU A 69 -9.52 3.28 0.11
C LEU A 69 -9.57 3.94 -1.27
N MET A 70 -8.49 4.63 -1.66
CA MET A 70 -8.32 5.23 -2.98
C MET A 70 -8.38 4.16 -4.08
N ILE A 71 -7.68 3.02 -3.91
CA ILE A 71 -7.76 1.88 -4.83
C ILE A 71 -9.18 1.33 -4.94
N ASN A 72 -9.90 1.20 -3.82
CA ASN A 72 -11.30 0.75 -3.85
C ASN A 72 -12.20 1.75 -4.60
N PHE A 73 -11.95 3.04 -4.46
CA PHE A 73 -12.67 4.08 -5.19
C PHE A 73 -12.47 3.92 -6.71
N PHE A 74 -11.22 3.83 -7.18
CA PHE A 74 -10.93 3.59 -8.61
C PHE A 74 -11.48 2.25 -9.12
N ALA A 75 -11.29 1.18 -8.36
CA ALA A 75 -11.63 -0.17 -8.82
C ALA A 75 -13.15 -0.44 -8.89
N ASN A 76 -13.95 0.25 -8.07
CA ASN A 76 -15.36 -0.07 -7.89
C ASN A 76 -16.31 1.13 -7.99
N ASP A 77 -15.94 2.29 -7.46
CA ASP A 77 -16.86 3.43 -7.38
C ASP A 77 -16.81 4.29 -8.64
N VAL A 78 -15.61 4.58 -9.18
CA VAL A 78 -15.46 5.29 -10.47
C VAL A 78 -16.17 4.55 -11.62
N LYS A 79 -16.17 3.22 -11.61
CA LYS A 79 -16.91 2.41 -12.61
C LYS A 79 -18.42 2.62 -12.60
N LYS A 80 -18.98 3.18 -11.53
CA LYS A 80 -20.41 3.49 -11.40
C LYS A 80 -20.72 4.95 -11.80
N LEU A 81 -19.68 5.77 -11.91
CA LEU A 81 -19.77 7.20 -12.26
C LEU A 81 -19.70 7.36 -13.79
N GLU A 82 -19.79 8.61 -14.26
CA GLU A 82 -19.71 8.93 -15.68
C GLU A 82 -18.29 8.71 -16.21
N GLU A 83 -18.13 8.38 -17.52
CA GLU A 83 -16.83 8.04 -18.13
C GLU A 83 -15.79 9.17 -18.03
N ASP A 84 -16.23 10.40 -17.83
CA ASP A 84 -15.46 11.63 -17.69
C ASP A 84 -15.39 12.13 -16.23
N TYR A 85 -15.72 11.30 -15.24
CA TYR A 85 -15.72 11.71 -13.83
C TYR A 85 -14.37 12.30 -13.37
N LEU A 86 -13.25 11.73 -13.85
CA LEU A 86 -11.90 12.23 -13.53
C LEU A 86 -11.57 13.58 -14.22
N GLU A 87 -12.43 14.06 -15.12
CA GLU A 87 -12.32 15.39 -15.74
C GLU A 87 -13.19 16.44 -15.03
N THR A 88 -13.88 16.07 -13.93
CA THR A 88 -14.81 16.95 -13.23
C THR A 88 -14.14 17.85 -12.19
N ASP A 89 -14.77 18.98 -11.88
CA ASP A 89 -14.37 19.85 -10.76
C ASP A 89 -14.41 19.10 -9.42
N GLU A 90 -15.32 18.12 -9.27
CA GLU A 90 -15.42 17.29 -8.06
C GLU A 90 -14.15 16.44 -7.85
N TRP A 91 -13.61 15.85 -8.93
CA TRP A 91 -12.34 15.11 -8.85
C TRP A 91 -11.17 16.06 -8.54
N ALA A 92 -11.13 17.24 -9.16
CA ALA A 92 -10.10 18.23 -8.87
C ALA A 92 -10.13 18.69 -7.40
N ASP A 93 -11.32 18.83 -6.81
CA ASP A 93 -11.47 19.14 -5.39
C ASP A 93 -10.97 17.97 -4.51
N ILE A 94 -11.24 16.72 -4.89
CA ILE A 94 -10.70 15.53 -4.20
C ILE A 94 -9.18 15.53 -4.23
N GLU A 95 -8.57 15.72 -5.40
CA GLU A 95 -7.11 15.74 -5.56
C GLU A 95 -6.45 16.81 -4.68
N GLU A 96 -7.00 18.03 -4.66
CA GLU A 96 -6.48 19.13 -3.84
C GLU A 96 -6.66 18.85 -2.34
N GLU A 97 -7.81 18.32 -1.90
CA GLU A 97 -8.06 18.04 -0.48
C GLU A 97 -7.26 16.85 0.05
N THR A 98 -6.82 15.93 -0.82
CA THR A 98 -6.05 14.74 -0.43
C THR A 98 -4.59 14.76 -0.87
N ILE A 99 -4.08 15.91 -1.31
CA ILE A 99 -2.71 16.03 -1.85
C ILE A 99 -1.61 15.62 -0.84
N ASP A 100 -1.85 15.83 0.45
CA ASP A 100 -0.91 15.51 1.54
C ASP A 100 -1.24 14.16 2.20
N ARG A 101 -2.04 13.29 1.58
CA ARG A 101 -2.50 12.00 2.13
C ARG A 101 -1.92 10.82 1.38
N GLY A 102 -1.92 9.67 2.06
CA GLY A 102 -1.50 8.40 1.50
C GLY A 102 0.01 8.20 1.51
N THR A 103 0.45 7.15 0.82
CA THR A 103 1.85 6.75 0.74
C THR A 103 2.17 6.23 -0.66
N GLU A 104 3.46 5.95 -0.92
CA GLU A 104 3.88 5.34 -2.18
C GLU A 104 3.34 3.91 -2.41
N LEU A 105 2.67 3.32 -1.40
CA LEU A 105 1.92 2.09 -1.59
C LEU A 105 0.81 2.24 -2.64
N LEU A 106 0.19 3.42 -2.77
CA LEU A 106 -0.82 3.67 -3.79
C LEU A 106 -0.30 3.32 -5.19
N ASN A 107 0.91 3.82 -5.52
CA ASN A 107 1.56 3.56 -6.80
C ASN A 107 1.86 2.07 -7.01
N LEU A 108 2.32 1.36 -5.98
CA LEU A 108 2.53 -0.09 -6.06
C LEU A 108 1.22 -0.87 -6.29
N LEU A 109 0.12 -0.46 -5.63
CA LEU A 109 -1.18 -1.11 -5.81
C LEU A 109 -1.80 -0.84 -7.19
N LEU A 110 -1.60 0.36 -7.74
CA LEU A 110 -1.97 0.69 -9.12
C LEU A 110 -1.19 -0.18 -10.11
N TYR A 111 0.13 -0.32 -9.92
CA TYR A 111 0.96 -1.21 -10.72
C TYR A 111 0.50 -2.68 -10.66
N ILE A 112 0.15 -3.18 -9.47
CA ILE A 112 -0.38 -4.55 -9.32
C ILE A 112 -1.71 -4.73 -10.07
N ASN A 113 -2.60 -3.72 -10.04
CA ASN A 113 -3.84 -3.76 -10.84
C ASN A 113 -3.54 -3.82 -12.34
N GLU A 114 -2.59 -3.03 -12.84
CA GLU A 114 -2.17 -3.10 -14.25
C GLU A 114 -1.61 -4.47 -14.58
N CYS A 115 -0.79 -5.05 -13.70
CA CYS A 115 -0.27 -6.42 -13.86
C CYS A 115 -1.40 -7.46 -13.98
N HIS A 116 -2.50 -7.30 -13.22
CA HIS A 116 -3.67 -8.17 -13.31
C HIS A 116 -4.38 -8.06 -14.66
N ASP A 117 -4.56 -6.85 -15.16
CA ASP A 117 -5.20 -6.58 -16.44
C ASP A 117 -4.37 -7.13 -17.62
N GLU A 118 -3.04 -6.96 -17.54
CA GLU A 118 -2.09 -7.46 -18.54
C GLU A 118 -1.74 -8.95 -18.36
N LYS A 119 -2.07 -9.53 -17.21
CA LYS A 119 -1.76 -10.92 -16.81
C LYS A 119 -0.27 -11.21 -16.74
N ILE A 120 0.49 -10.24 -16.24
CA ILE A 120 1.93 -10.36 -15.97
C ILE A 120 2.17 -10.54 -14.47
N THR A 121 3.39 -10.91 -14.10
CA THR A 121 3.79 -11.01 -12.70
C THR A 121 4.54 -9.74 -12.31
N PRO A 122 4.22 -9.10 -11.16
CA PRO A 122 4.95 -7.93 -10.71
C PRO A 122 6.45 -8.19 -10.58
N GLU A 123 7.26 -7.29 -11.13
CA GLU A 123 8.73 -7.34 -11.05
C GLU A 123 9.26 -5.93 -10.70
N LEU A 124 10.23 -5.82 -9.77
CA LEU A 124 10.74 -4.52 -9.33
C LEU A 124 11.30 -3.70 -10.49
N GLY A 125 11.98 -4.35 -11.43
CA GLY A 125 12.56 -3.67 -12.58
C GLY A 125 11.51 -3.05 -13.51
N ASP A 126 10.35 -3.68 -13.62
CA ASP A 126 9.20 -3.24 -14.43
C ASP A 126 8.45 -2.12 -13.72
N PHE A 127 8.16 -2.29 -12.42
CA PHE A 127 7.61 -1.24 -11.55
C PHE A 127 8.42 0.06 -11.63
N LEU A 128 9.75 -0.04 -11.48
CA LEU A 128 10.60 1.14 -11.54
C LEU A 128 10.68 1.71 -12.95
N LYS A 129 10.92 0.92 -13.99
CA LYS A 129 11.30 1.48 -15.31
C LYS A 129 10.15 1.73 -16.26
N GLU A 130 9.11 0.92 -16.21
CA GLU A 130 8.02 0.96 -17.17
C GLU A 130 6.79 1.63 -16.56
N PHE A 131 6.51 1.40 -15.27
CA PHE A 131 5.36 1.99 -14.59
C PHE A 131 5.63 3.41 -14.07
N LEU A 132 6.69 3.61 -13.30
CA LEU A 132 7.01 4.93 -12.72
C LEU A 132 7.80 5.82 -13.69
N LEU A 133 8.93 5.33 -14.20
CA LEU A 133 9.90 6.20 -14.85
C LEU A 133 9.66 6.33 -16.36
N VAL A 134 8.64 7.11 -16.75
CA VAL A 134 8.39 7.48 -18.14
C VAL A 134 9.46 8.48 -18.63
N GLU A 135 9.94 8.34 -19.88
CA GLU A 135 11.08 9.09 -20.46
C GLU A 135 10.92 10.63 -20.56
N GLU A 136 9.84 11.22 -20.03
CA GLU A 136 9.62 12.68 -20.09
C GLU A 136 10.30 13.39 -18.91
N ASP A 137 11.04 14.47 -19.19
CA ASP A 137 11.82 15.28 -18.22
C ASP A 137 10.99 15.81 -17.01
N GLU A 138 9.66 15.66 -17.02
CA GLU A 138 8.72 16.11 -15.98
C GLU A 138 8.65 15.19 -14.75
N PHE A 139 9.22 13.97 -14.81
CA PHE A 139 9.14 12.97 -13.72
C PHE A 139 10.44 12.83 -12.88
N GLN A 140 11.31 13.86 -12.89
CA GLN A 140 12.57 13.83 -12.12
C GLN A 140 12.35 13.73 -10.59
N ASP A 141 11.23 14.25 -10.09
CA ASP A 141 10.91 14.19 -8.67
C ASP A 141 10.57 12.76 -8.23
N GLU A 142 9.97 11.94 -9.09
CA GLU A 142 9.70 10.52 -8.83
C GLU A 142 10.99 9.70 -8.71
N TYR A 143 12.03 10.04 -9.49
CA TYR A 143 13.34 9.42 -9.36
C TYR A 143 13.93 9.58 -7.94
N HIS A 144 13.65 10.69 -7.26
CA HIS A 144 14.16 10.97 -5.92
C HIS A 144 13.43 10.14 -4.86
N ILE A 145 12.10 10.04 -4.95
CA ILE A 145 11.29 9.22 -4.05
C ILE A 145 11.74 7.76 -4.07
N TYR A 146 12.03 7.23 -5.25
CA TYR A 146 12.37 5.81 -5.44
C TYR A 146 13.89 5.53 -5.50
N GLU A 147 14.75 6.51 -5.21
CA GLU A 147 16.21 6.35 -5.28
C GLU A 147 16.70 5.18 -4.41
N ASP A 148 16.08 5.00 -3.23
CA ASP A 148 16.43 3.91 -2.32
C ASP A 148 16.12 2.54 -2.91
N LEU A 149 14.97 2.36 -3.56
CA LEU A 149 14.67 1.11 -4.25
C LEU A 149 15.62 0.90 -5.42
N ILE A 150 15.84 1.95 -6.22
CA ILE A 150 16.69 1.91 -7.42
C ILE A 150 18.13 1.49 -7.07
N SER A 151 18.69 2.08 -6.01
CA SER A 151 20.07 1.84 -5.57
C SER A 151 20.27 0.48 -4.91
N ASN A 152 19.17 -0.14 -4.46
CA ASN A 152 19.19 -1.37 -3.68
C ASN A 152 18.49 -2.56 -4.37
N GLN A 153 18.11 -2.45 -5.65
CA GLN A 153 17.38 -3.48 -6.43
C GLN A 153 17.93 -4.91 -6.25
N GLN A 154 19.26 -5.06 -6.17
CA GLN A 154 19.92 -6.36 -6.00
C GLN A 154 19.49 -7.12 -4.73
N LEU A 155 19.00 -6.43 -3.69
CA LEU A 155 18.57 -7.08 -2.45
C LEU A 155 17.33 -7.94 -2.64
N VAL A 156 16.52 -7.70 -3.68
CA VAL A 156 15.37 -8.55 -4.03
C VAL A 156 15.80 -10.01 -4.28
N GLU A 157 17.02 -10.24 -4.77
CA GLU A 157 17.55 -11.59 -5.01
C GLU A 157 18.22 -12.22 -3.76
N SER A 158 18.26 -11.50 -2.63
CA SER A 158 18.94 -11.92 -1.41
C SER A 158 18.02 -12.68 -0.45
N SER A 159 18.06 -12.39 0.84
CA SER A 159 17.19 -12.97 1.87
C SER A 159 16.43 -11.87 2.62
N VAL A 160 15.31 -12.23 3.27
CA VAL A 160 14.57 -11.30 4.12
C VAL A 160 15.44 -10.75 5.26
N GLU A 161 16.33 -11.57 5.82
CA GLU A 161 17.32 -11.14 6.83
C GLU A 161 18.25 -10.05 6.29
N ASP A 162 18.77 -10.24 5.07
CA ASP A 162 19.66 -9.26 4.44
C ASP A 162 18.92 -7.96 4.11
N ILE A 163 17.68 -8.03 3.62
CA ILE A 163 16.84 -6.85 3.36
C ILE A 163 16.63 -6.06 4.65
N CYS A 164 16.19 -6.71 5.73
CA CYS A 164 15.94 -6.04 7.02
C CYS A 164 17.23 -5.47 7.62
N SER A 165 18.33 -6.23 7.55
CA SER A 165 19.63 -5.79 8.07
C SER A 165 20.17 -4.59 7.30
N HIS A 166 20.03 -4.58 5.98
CA HIS A 166 20.50 -3.49 5.14
C HIS A 166 19.68 -2.22 5.33
N ALA A 167 18.36 -2.33 5.47
CA ALA A 167 17.50 -1.19 5.80
C ALA A 167 17.96 -0.46 7.07
N GLY A 168 18.41 -1.20 8.10
CA GLY A 168 18.97 -0.62 9.32
C GLY A 168 20.38 -0.02 9.20
N MET A 169 21.02 -0.09 8.03
CA MET A 169 22.38 0.42 7.78
C MET A 169 22.43 1.65 6.87
N ILE A 170 21.33 1.96 6.18
CA ILE A 170 21.23 3.08 5.24
C ILE A 170 20.30 4.16 5.80
N GLU A 171 20.49 5.39 5.34
CA GLU A 171 19.57 6.49 5.59
C GLU A 171 18.59 6.50 4.43
N LEU A 172 17.34 6.11 4.70
CA LEU A 172 16.25 6.09 3.73
C LEU A 172 15.62 7.49 3.62
N GLY A 173 15.09 7.81 2.44
CA GLY A 173 14.22 8.96 2.24
C GLY A 173 12.93 8.84 3.05
N GLU A 174 12.29 9.97 3.33
CA GLU A 174 11.10 10.05 4.19
C GLU A 174 9.96 9.17 3.66
N GLU A 175 9.76 9.17 2.35
CA GLU A 175 8.72 8.42 1.65
C GLU A 175 8.94 6.90 1.69
N MET A 176 10.21 6.47 1.79
CA MET A 176 10.60 5.06 1.78
C MET A 176 10.97 4.51 3.16
N GLU A 177 11.08 5.34 4.20
CA GLU A 177 11.55 4.95 5.53
C GLU A 177 10.77 3.75 6.08
N GLU A 178 9.44 3.77 5.94
CA GLU A 178 8.54 2.71 6.39
C GLU A 178 8.25 1.67 5.30
N LEU A 179 8.28 2.06 4.02
CA LEU A 179 7.85 1.21 2.91
C LEU A 179 8.96 0.36 2.28
N PHE A 180 10.23 0.71 2.51
CA PHE A 180 11.36 0.04 1.88
C PHE A 180 11.36 -1.47 2.14
N VAL A 181 11.23 -1.88 3.40
CA VAL A 181 11.23 -3.32 3.78
C VAL A 181 10.04 -4.06 3.15
N PRO A 182 8.77 -3.66 3.34
CA PRO A 182 7.65 -4.39 2.77
C PRO A 182 7.67 -4.41 1.24
N PHE A 183 8.15 -3.36 0.57
CA PHE A 183 8.30 -3.36 -0.89
C PHE A 183 9.36 -4.35 -1.36
N MET A 184 10.56 -4.27 -0.79
CA MET A 184 11.67 -5.16 -1.17
C MET A 184 11.33 -6.63 -0.89
N VAL A 185 10.66 -6.90 0.23
CA VAL A 185 10.21 -8.25 0.58
C VAL A 185 9.05 -8.73 -0.31
N PHE A 186 8.15 -7.85 -0.72
CA PHE A 186 7.14 -8.18 -1.74
C PHE A 186 7.79 -8.57 -3.06
N PHE A 187 8.70 -7.76 -3.59
CA PHE A 187 9.36 -8.11 -4.85
C PHE A 187 10.27 -9.36 -4.73
N HIS A 188 10.82 -9.62 -3.55
CA HIS A 188 11.54 -10.86 -3.25
C HIS A 188 10.61 -12.08 -3.30
N GLN A 189 9.40 -11.94 -2.74
CA GLN A 189 8.42 -13.01 -2.67
C GLN A 189 6.98 -12.46 -2.86
N PRO A 190 6.53 -12.28 -4.12
CA PRO A 190 5.26 -11.60 -4.42
C PRO A 190 4.00 -12.36 -3.99
N LYS A 191 4.15 -13.64 -3.63
CA LYS A 191 3.05 -14.48 -3.14
C LYS A 191 3.13 -14.61 -1.64
N SER A 192 1.97 -14.47 -0.98
CA SER A 192 1.82 -14.67 0.45
C SER A 192 2.56 -15.92 0.95
N SER A 193 3.46 -15.73 1.92
CA SER A 193 4.34 -16.76 2.43
C SER A 193 4.44 -16.71 3.96
N ILE A 194 4.06 -17.82 4.61
CA ILE A 194 4.20 -17.99 6.06
C ILE A 194 5.68 -17.92 6.48
N GLN A 195 6.59 -18.39 5.62
CA GLN A 195 8.03 -18.34 5.89
C GLN A 195 8.52 -16.89 5.90
N VAL A 196 8.09 -16.07 4.94
CA VAL A 196 8.46 -14.63 4.89
C VAL A 196 7.90 -13.89 6.10
N ILE A 197 6.64 -14.14 6.46
CA ILE A 197 6.04 -13.54 7.66
C ILE A 197 6.89 -13.85 8.90
N LYS A 198 7.32 -15.11 9.06
CA LYS A 198 8.16 -15.49 10.19
C LYS A 198 9.54 -14.83 10.15
N GLU A 199 10.14 -14.71 8.97
CA GLU A 199 11.42 -14.01 8.81
C GLU A 199 11.30 -12.51 9.15
N LEU A 200 10.21 -11.86 8.75
CA LEU A 200 9.90 -10.50 9.18
C LEU A 200 9.72 -10.42 10.70
N GLU A 201 9.03 -11.37 11.34
CA GLU A 201 8.90 -11.42 12.81
C GLU A 201 10.26 -11.52 13.52
N ASP A 202 11.20 -12.26 12.93
CA ASP A 202 12.52 -12.53 13.49
C ASP A 202 13.53 -11.38 13.24
N TYR A 203 13.41 -10.66 12.11
CA TYR A 203 14.46 -9.74 11.63
C TYR A 203 14.03 -8.28 11.44
N SER A 204 12.74 -7.97 11.22
CA SER A 204 12.30 -6.60 11.03
C SER A 204 12.40 -5.77 12.32
N ALA A 205 12.83 -4.51 12.18
CA ALA A 205 12.82 -3.53 13.26
C ALA A 205 11.41 -2.98 13.54
N ASN A 206 10.52 -2.96 12.55
CA ASN A 206 9.12 -2.51 12.62
C ASN A 206 8.17 -3.63 12.16
N LYS A 207 8.33 -4.80 12.78
CA LYS A 207 7.67 -6.04 12.34
C LYS A 207 6.14 -5.92 12.29
N GLU A 208 5.51 -5.20 13.22
CA GLU A 208 4.06 -5.01 13.24
C GLU A 208 3.58 -4.40 11.92
N PHE A 209 4.18 -3.28 11.52
CA PHE A 209 3.87 -2.58 10.28
C PHE A 209 4.31 -3.38 9.04
N ASP A 210 5.57 -3.81 8.99
CA ASP A 210 6.14 -4.48 7.80
C ASP A 210 5.36 -5.77 7.44
N ILE A 211 4.95 -6.54 8.43
CA ILE A 211 4.14 -7.75 8.24
C ILE A 211 2.75 -7.36 7.74
N ALA A 212 2.14 -6.31 8.28
CA ALA A 212 0.83 -5.84 7.86
C ALA A 212 0.84 -5.38 6.40
N VAL A 213 1.83 -4.57 6.01
CA VAL A 213 1.96 -4.03 4.65
C VAL A 213 2.36 -5.13 3.66
N TYR A 214 3.33 -5.99 3.99
CA TYR A 214 3.64 -7.15 3.14
C TYR A 214 2.42 -8.05 2.93
N SER A 215 1.65 -8.32 3.99
CA SER A 215 0.46 -9.16 3.91
C SER A 215 -0.66 -8.52 3.10
N LEU A 216 -0.78 -7.19 3.14
CA LEU A 216 -1.68 -6.42 2.29
C LEU A 216 -1.29 -6.62 0.82
N ILE A 217 -0.05 -6.26 0.45
CA ILE A 217 0.42 -6.28 -0.93
C ILE A 217 0.35 -7.70 -1.51
N ALA A 218 0.88 -8.69 -0.79
CA ALA A 218 0.94 -10.07 -1.26
C ALA A 218 -0.41 -10.80 -1.30
N THR A 219 -1.45 -10.24 -0.69
CA THR A 219 -2.84 -10.74 -0.78
C THR A 219 -3.63 -9.98 -1.85
N PHE A 220 -3.29 -8.72 -2.10
CA PHE A 220 -3.86 -7.92 -3.17
C PHE A 220 -3.43 -8.43 -4.55
N ASN A 221 -2.14 -8.78 -4.68
CA ASN A 221 -1.53 -9.48 -5.81
C ASN A 221 -2.02 -10.94 -5.96
#